data_AF-A0A1S2CP89-F1
#
_entry.id   AF-A0A1S2CP89-F1
#
_cell.length_a   1.000
_cell.length_b   1.000
_cell.length_c   1.000
_cell.angle_alpha   90.00
_cell.angle_beta   90.00
_cell.angle_gamma   90.00
#
_symmetry.space_group_name_H-M   'P 1'
#
loop_
_entity.id
_entity.type
_entity.pdbx_description
1 polymer ?
#
loop_
_entity_poly.entity_id
_entity_poly.type
_entity_poly.pdbx_seq_one_letter_code
_entity_poly.pdbx_strand_id
1 'polypeptide(L)'
;MRWLVPLSTPAFQLEKINAEAVIAVSKPLVSPDAVLCSDGEGVYASFSQAQGVTHQVVHNRQGKRVVGAYHHRLKEWMERFHGVATHDLKNYLGWRRMLDRYGRGVNIKASLHEALGPPCNT
;
A
#
# COMPACT_ATOMS: atom_id res chain seq x y z
N MET A 1 -15.59 18.15 1.66
CA MET A 1 -14.27 17.51 1.86
C MET A 1 -14.20 16.28 0.99
N ARG A 2 -13.46 16.37 -0.12
CA ARG A 2 -13.29 15.26 -1.08
C ARG A 2 -12.11 14.44 -0.58
N TRP A 3 -12.36 13.30 0.04
CA TRP A 3 -11.32 12.32 0.35
C TRP A 3 -10.84 11.71 -0.98
N LEU A 4 -9.87 12.35 -1.62
CA LEU A 4 -9.07 11.70 -2.65
C LEU A 4 -8.08 10.78 -1.93
N VAL A 5 -8.56 9.61 -1.50
CA VAL A 5 -7.66 8.49 -1.26
C VAL A 5 -7.42 7.89 -2.64
N PRO A 6 -6.25 8.08 -3.26
CA PRO A 6 -6.00 7.54 -4.58
C PRO A 6 -6.20 6.02 -4.52
N LEU A 7 -6.84 5.49 -5.56
CA LEU A 7 -7.08 4.07 -5.79
C LEU A 7 -5.79 3.22 -5.86
N SER A 8 -4.62 3.85 -5.75
CA SER A 8 -3.31 3.23 -5.69
C SER A 8 -2.63 3.47 -4.34
N THR A 9 -3.07 2.79 -3.28
CA THR A 9 -2.17 2.59 -2.14
C THR A 9 -1.14 1.55 -2.57
N PRO A 10 0.14 1.89 -2.69
CA PRO A 10 1.14 0.92 -3.08
C PRO A 10 1.39 -0.05 -1.91
N ALA A 11 1.47 -1.34 -2.22
CA ALA A 11 1.35 -2.41 -1.23
C ALA A 11 2.63 -3.23 -1.04
N PHE A 12 3.65 -2.69 -0.39
CA PHE A 12 4.95 -3.34 -0.33
C PHE A 12 5.00 -4.47 0.70
N GLN A 13 5.77 -5.51 0.37
CA GLN A 13 6.17 -6.51 1.34
C GLN A 13 7.41 -6.00 2.06
N LEU A 14 7.30 -5.84 3.37
CA LEU A 14 8.45 -5.53 4.24
C LEU A 14 9.12 -6.83 4.67
N GLU A 15 10.45 -6.88 4.63
CA GLU A 15 11.21 -8.03 5.14
C GLU A 15 11.22 -8.05 6.68
N LYS A 16 11.11 -6.87 7.30
CA LYS A 16 11.01 -6.68 8.75
C LYS A 16 9.93 -5.66 9.06
N ILE A 17 9.11 -5.95 10.06
CA ILE A 17 8.10 -5.01 10.58
C ILE A 17 8.77 -4.21 11.70
N ASN A 18 9.50 -3.16 11.34
CA ASN A 18 10.12 -2.24 12.29
C ASN A 18 10.08 -0.78 11.76
N ALA A 19 10.40 0.18 12.63
CA ALA A 19 10.30 1.60 12.28
C ALA A 19 11.17 1.99 11.09
N GLU A 20 12.41 1.49 11.06
CA GLU A 20 13.37 1.78 10.01
C GLU A 20 12.89 1.33 8.63
N ALA A 21 12.40 0.08 8.52
CA ALA A 21 11.87 -0.48 7.29
C ALA A 21 10.63 0.28 6.79
N VAL A 22 9.72 0.65 7.70
CA VAL A 22 8.53 1.44 7.37
C VAL A 22 8.92 2.84 6.87
N ILE A 23 9.87 3.51 7.55
CA ILE A 23 10.34 4.84 7.16
C ILE A 23 11.00 4.79 5.78
N ALA A 24 11.90 3.83 5.54
CA ALA A 24 12.65 3.72 4.29
C ALA A 24 11.75 3.54 3.07
N VAL A 25 10.72 2.70 3.18
CA VAL A 25 9.78 2.44 2.08
C VAL A 25 8.77 3.57 1.90
N SER A 26 8.32 4.20 3.00
CA SER A 26 7.27 5.22 2.94
C SER A 26 7.78 6.58 2.49
N LYS A 27 9.01 6.96 2.86
CA LYS A 27 9.61 8.26 2.55
C LYS A 27 9.54 8.68 1.06
N PRO A 28 9.89 7.84 0.08
CA PRO A 28 9.81 8.23 -1.33
C PRO A 28 8.38 8.31 -1.90
N LEU A 29 7.37 7.88 -1.14
CA LEU A 29 6.00 7.70 -1.64
C LEU A 29 5.00 8.68 -1.04
N VAL A 30 5.30 9.21 0.15
CA VAL A 30 4.42 10.11 0.88
C VAL A 30 4.73 11.54 0.47
N SER A 31 3.73 12.20 -0.14
CA SER A 31 3.82 13.62 -0.45
C SER A 31 3.89 14.47 0.83
N PRO A 32 4.63 15.59 0.88
CA PRO A 32 4.71 16.45 2.07
C PRO A 32 3.36 17.00 2.54
N ASP A 33 2.40 17.14 1.64
CA ASP A 33 1.03 17.60 1.93
C ASP A 33 0.05 16.45 2.24
N ALA A 34 0.53 15.21 2.28
CA ALA A 34 -0.29 14.06 2.59
C ALA A 34 -0.68 14.01 4.08
N VAL A 35 -1.88 13.48 4.35
CA VAL A 35 -2.28 13.07 5.70
C VAL A 35 -2.04 11.57 5.83
N LEU A 36 -1.16 11.19 6.74
CA LEU A 36 -0.93 9.80 7.11
C LEU A 36 -2.07 9.34 8.02
N CYS A 37 -2.82 8.32 7.61
CA CYS A 37 -3.84 7.68 8.44
C CYS A 37 -3.37 6.28 8.87
N SER A 38 -3.31 5.99 10.17
CA SER A 38 -2.92 4.66 10.68
C SER A 38 -3.73 4.22 11.90
N ASP A 39 -3.55 2.98 12.33
CA ASP A 39 -4.16 2.37 13.53
C ASP A 39 -3.57 2.87 14.85
N GLY A 40 -2.56 3.74 14.79
CA GLY A 40 -1.94 4.37 15.96
C GLY A 40 -0.67 3.70 16.48
N GLU A 41 -0.13 2.70 15.77
CA GLU A 41 1.13 2.06 16.15
C GLU A 41 2.28 3.09 16.20
N GLY A 42 3.16 2.97 17.22
CA GLY A 42 4.16 3.99 17.55
C GLY A 42 5.12 4.31 16.39
N VAL A 43 5.38 3.33 15.53
CA VAL A 43 6.18 3.48 14.31
C VAL A 43 5.69 4.61 13.40
N TYR A 44 4.36 4.76 13.25
CA TYR A 44 3.79 5.75 12.34
C TYR A 44 3.86 7.17 12.91
N ALA A 45 3.77 7.31 14.24
CA ALA A 45 3.97 8.59 14.91
C ALA A 45 5.43 9.07 14.78
N SER A 46 6.40 8.17 14.93
CA SER A 46 7.82 8.50 14.70
C SER A 46 8.08 8.88 13.24
N PHE A 47 7.51 8.15 12.28
CA PHE A 47 7.62 8.49 10.86
C PHE A 47 7.02 9.86 10.54
N SER A 48 5.81 10.16 11.04
CA SER A 48 5.15 11.44 10.74
C SER A 48 5.89 12.64 11.30
N GLN A 49 6.43 12.51 12.53
CA GLN A 49 7.27 13.55 13.12
C GLN A 49 8.55 13.76 12.30
N ALA A 50 9.22 12.68 11.88
CA ALA A 50 10.45 12.76 11.10
C ALA A 50 10.25 13.35 9.68
N GLN A 51 9.06 13.19 9.09
CA GLN A 51 8.75 13.68 7.73
C GLN A 51 7.91 14.96 7.71
N GLY A 52 7.45 15.46 8.86
CA GLY A 52 6.61 16.66 8.93
C GLY A 52 5.21 16.50 8.33
N VAL A 53 4.70 15.28 8.22
CA VAL A 53 3.37 14.98 7.67
C VAL A 53 2.32 14.91 8.77
N THR A 54 1.09 15.34 8.45
CA THR A 54 -0.02 15.27 9.41
C THR A 54 -0.38 13.80 9.68
N HIS A 55 -0.45 13.41 10.95
CA HIS A 55 -0.83 12.05 11.35
C HIS A 55 -2.22 12.02 11.97
N GLN A 56 -3.12 11.22 11.40
CA GLN A 56 -4.45 10.96 11.91
C GLN A 56 -4.56 9.50 12.34
N VAL A 57 -4.76 9.27 13.64
CA VAL A 57 -5.04 7.93 14.15
C VAL A 57 -6.51 7.61 13.90
N VAL A 58 -6.75 6.51 13.19
CA VAL A 58 -8.07 6.01 12.82
C VAL A 58 -8.42 4.85 13.75
N HIS A 59 -9.18 5.15 14.80
CA HIS A 59 -9.69 4.12 15.69
C HIS A 59 -10.86 3.36 15.06
N ASN A 60 -10.75 2.04 14.99
CA ASN A 60 -11.87 1.17 14.62
C ASN A 60 -12.88 1.14 15.79
N ARG A 61 -13.93 1.95 15.72
CA ARG A 61 -15.04 1.90 16.70
C ARG A 61 -15.96 0.73 16.37
N GLN A 62 -16.40 -0.02 17.38
CA GLN A 62 -17.45 -1.03 17.21
C GLN A 62 -18.65 -0.45 16.42
N GLY A 63 -19.07 -1.16 15.37
CA GLY A 63 -20.17 -0.74 14.49
C GLY A 63 -19.80 0.24 13.38
N LYS A 64 -18.64 0.92 13.43
CA LYS A 64 -18.11 1.73 12.33
C LYS A 64 -16.89 1.06 11.72
N ARG A 65 -17.13 0.15 10.76
CA ARG A 65 -16.05 -0.45 9.97
C ARG A 65 -15.40 0.65 9.13
N VAL A 66 -14.24 1.14 9.56
CA VAL A 66 -13.32 1.78 8.61
C VAL A 66 -12.73 0.66 7.78
N VAL A 67 -13.45 0.24 6.75
CA VAL A 67 -12.93 -0.73 5.81
C VAL A 67 -11.80 -0.02 5.09
N GLY A 68 -10.56 -0.35 5.45
CA GLY A 68 -9.44 -0.12 4.55
C GLY A 68 -9.76 -0.89 3.27
N ALA A 69 -10.33 -0.18 2.29
CA ALA A 69 -10.87 -0.79 1.07
C ALA A 69 -9.81 -1.67 0.39
N TYR A 70 -8.54 -1.32 0.54
CA TYR A 70 -7.43 -2.13 0.08
C TYR A 70 -7.34 -3.51 0.74
N HIS A 71 -7.33 -3.61 2.08
CA HIS A 71 -7.14 -4.88 2.79
C HIS A 71 -8.26 -5.88 2.52
N HIS A 72 -9.51 -5.42 2.53
CA HIS A 72 -10.66 -6.27 2.23
C HIS A 72 -10.62 -6.80 0.81
N ARG A 73 -10.47 -5.89 -0.18
CA ARG A 73 -10.39 -6.26 -1.59
C ARG A 73 -9.18 -7.15 -1.89
N LEU A 74 -8.07 -6.99 -1.17
CA LEU A 74 -6.90 -7.85 -1.29
C LEU A 74 -7.24 -9.26 -0.81
N LYS A 75 -7.84 -9.41 0.38
CA LYS A 75 -8.27 -10.71 0.90
C LYS A 75 -9.22 -11.44 -0.06
N GLU A 76 -10.28 -10.77 -0.53
CA GLU A 76 -11.26 -11.34 -1.48
C GLU A 76 -10.62 -11.79 -2.81
N TRP A 77 -9.53 -11.15 -3.23
CA TRP A 77 -8.81 -11.56 -4.42
C TRP A 77 -7.86 -12.71 -4.17
N MET A 78 -7.17 -12.70 -3.02
CA MET A 78 -6.28 -13.79 -2.61
C MET A 78 -7.02 -15.10 -2.37
N GLU A 79 -8.28 -15.06 -1.91
CA GLU A 79 -9.13 -16.24 -1.71
C GLU A 79 -9.27 -17.12 -2.96
N ARG A 80 -9.16 -16.54 -4.16
CA ARG A 80 -9.31 -17.25 -5.44
C ARG A 80 -8.17 -18.21 -5.76
N PHE A 81 -7.01 -18.03 -5.11
CA PHE A 81 -5.80 -18.79 -5.42
C PHE A 81 -5.58 -19.99 -4.50
N HIS A 82 -6.47 -20.23 -3.52
CA HIS A 82 -6.41 -21.39 -2.60
C HIS A 82 -5.05 -21.57 -1.87
N GLY A 83 -4.31 -20.47 -1.69
CA GLY A 83 -2.97 -20.46 -1.11
C GLY A 83 -1.91 -20.04 -2.12
N VAL A 84 -1.13 -19.03 -1.75
CA VAL A 84 0.01 -18.54 -2.55
C VAL A 84 1.27 -18.75 -1.71
N ALA A 85 2.31 -19.30 -2.31
CA ALA A 85 3.58 -19.45 -1.63
C ALA A 85 4.16 -18.07 -1.28
N THR A 86 4.68 -17.89 -0.07
CA THR A 86 5.21 -16.59 0.39
C THR A 86 6.28 -16.02 -0.54
N HIS A 87 7.05 -16.89 -1.22
CA HIS A 87 8.06 -16.47 -2.19
C HIS A 87 7.47 -15.77 -3.43
N ASP A 88 6.25 -16.13 -3.82
CA ASP A 88 5.54 -15.56 -4.97
C ASP A 88 4.71 -14.33 -4.60
N LEU A 89 4.53 -14.02 -3.31
CA LEU A 89 3.62 -12.97 -2.86
C LEU A 89 3.94 -11.62 -3.51
N LYS A 90 5.22 -11.29 -3.72
CA LYS A 90 5.64 -10.05 -4.41
C LYS A 90 5.08 -9.98 -5.84
N ASN A 91 5.09 -11.09 -6.59
CA ASN A 91 4.59 -11.16 -7.95
C ASN A 91 3.07 -10.98 -8.00
N TYR A 92 2.35 -11.64 -7.09
CA TYR A 92 0.90 -11.52 -6.98
C TYR A 92 0.45 -10.11 -6.61
N LEU A 93 1.13 -9.47 -5.66
CA LEU A 93 0.85 -8.07 -5.31
C LEU A 93 1.12 -7.13 -6.50
N GLY A 94 2.16 -7.38 -7.28
CA GLY A 94 2.44 -6.66 -8.53
C GLY A 94 1.31 -6.80 -9.55
N TRP A 95 0.91 -8.04 -9.86
CA TRP A 95 -0.19 -8.32 -10.80
C TRP A 95 -1.51 -7.72 -10.33
N ARG A 96 -1.80 -7.76 -9.04
CA ARG A 96 -3.01 -7.14 -8.49
C ARG A 96 -3.03 -5.64 -8.73
N ARG A 97 -1.91 -4.94 -8.50
CA ARG A 97 -1.82 -3.49 -8.76
C ARG A 97 -2.01 -3.16 -10.23
N MET A 98 -1.42 -3.96 -11.12
CA MET A 98 -1.62 -3.82 -12.56
C MET A 98 -3.11 -3.97 -12.93
N LEU A 99 -3.79 -4.99 -12.39
CA LEU A 99 -5.22 -5.20 -12.62
C LEU A 99 -6.09 -4.08 -12.03
N ASP A 100 -5.78 -3.59 -10.83
CA ASP A 100 -6.51 -2.47 -10.21
C ASP A 100 -6.31 -1.16 -11.00
N ARG A 101 -5.13 -0.95 -11.61
CA ARG A 101 -4.79 0.27 -12.37
C ARG A 101 -5.35 0.28 -13.78
N TYR A 102 -5.24 -0.83 -14.51
CA TYR A 102 -5.57 -0.88 -15.94
C TYR A 102 -6.87 -1.64 -16.25
N GLY A 103 -7.40 -2.43 -15.30
CA GLY A 103 -8.63 -3.19 -15.48
C GLY A 103 -8.60 -4.08 -16.72
N ARG A 104 -9.61 -3.96 -17.59
CA ARG A 104 -9.66 -4.68 -18.88
C ARG A 104 -8.73 -4.09 -19.96
N GLY A 105 -8.11 -2.94 -19.70
CA GLY A 105 -7.16 -2.28 -20.61
C GLY A 105 -5.70 -2.73 -20.43
N VAL A 106 -5.45 -3.79 -19.65
CA VAL A 106 -4.11 -4.38 -19.52
C VAL A 106 -3.58 -4.78 -20.89
N ASN A 107 -2.37 -4.33 -21.21
CA ASN A 107 -1.64 -4.73 -22.40
C ASN A 107 -0.20 -5.09 -22.03
N ILE A 108 0.48 -5.79 -22.93
CA ILE A 108 1.84 -6.33 -22.71
C ILE A 108 2.82 -5.24 -22.27
N LYS A 109 2.74 -4.04 -22.86
CA LYS A 109 3.61 -2.91 -22.51
C LYS A 109 3.39 -2.43 -21.07
N ALA A 110 2.13 -2.34 -20.64
CA ALA A 110 1.78 -2.01 -19.26
C ALA A 110 2.24 -3.11 -18.29
N SER A 111 2.07 -4.38 -18.66
CA SER A 111 2.55 -5.51 -17.85
C SER A 111 4.06 -5.51 -17.67
N LEU A 112 4.82 -5.24 -18.75
CA LEU A 112 6.28 -5.17 -18.69
C LEU A 112 6.74 -4.00 -17.81
N HIS A 113 6.13 -2.83 -17.96
CA HIS A 113 6.47 -1.64 -17.18
C HIS A 113 6.21 -1.84 -15.68
N GLU A 114 5.08 -2.45 -15.30
CA GLU A 114 4.80 -2.74 -13.89
C GLU A 114 5.70 -3.85 -13.32
N ALA A 115 6.07 -4.86 -14.12
CA ALA A 115 6.96 -5.94 -13.70
C ALA A 115 8.39 -5.47 -13.44
N LEU A 116 8.87 -4.47 -14.19
CA LEU A 116 10.20 -3.89 -14.01
C LEU A 116 10.27 -2.95 -12.78
N GLY A 117 9.13 -2.54 -12.23
CA GLY A 117 9.07 -1.62 -11.10
C GLY A 117 9.49 -0.17 -11.46
N PRO A 118 9.47 0.76 -10.49
CA PRO A 118 10.02 2.10 -10.69
C PRO A 118 11.50 2.00 -11.07
N PRO A 119 12.02 2.86 -11.97
CA PRO A 119 13.46 2.90 -12.22
C PRO A 119 14.18 3.15 -10.90
N CYS A 120 15.10 2.23 -10.55
CA CYS A 120 16.06 2.48 -9.49
C CYS A 120 16.95 3.64 -9.96
N ASN A 121 16.63 4.86 -9.52
CA ASN A 121 17.58 5.96 -9.64
C ASN A 121 18.75 5.64 -8.70
N THR A 122 19.86 5.23 -9.32
CA THR A 122 21.20 5.17 -8.72
C THR A 122 21.70 6.55 -8.31
#